data_AF-A0AAN7EC62-F1
#
_entry.id   AF-A0AAN7EC62-F1
#
_cell.length_a   1.000
_cell.length_b   1.000
_cell.length_c   1.000
_cell.angle_alpha   90.00
_cell.angle_beta   90.00
_cell.angle_gamma   90.00
#
_symmetry.space_group_name_H-M   'P 1'
#
loop_
_entity.id
_entity.type
_entity.pdbx_description
1 polymer ?
#
loop_
_entity_poly.entity_id
_entity_poly.type
_entity_poly.pdbx_seq_one_letter_code
_entity_poly.pdbx_strand_id
1 'polypeptide(L)'
;MAKFNNIFIMVALILASGVMASLAQKKISPPKHVPGYPLHLLHCARRVEDECGKEIFLGMFEKLPVSNKCCLQLIKKMGKTCHDDLDKAIVHLQDYSSRASKAIPKGNRIWHKCALVARHI
;
A
#
# COMPACT_ATOMS: atom_id res chain seq x y z
N MET A 1 43.60 -36.33 -21.23
CA MET A 1 43.52 -34.85 -21.10
C MET A 1 42.07 -34.49 -20.79
N ALA A 2 41.75 -34.26 -19.52
CA ALA A 2 40.38 -33.91 -19.11
C ALA A 2 40.09 -32.45 -19.49
N LYS A 3 39.10 -32.23 -20.37
CA LYS A 3 38.55 -30.89 -20.63
C LYS A 3 37.69 -30.51 -19.43
N PHE A 4 38.31 -29.89 -18.42
CA PHE A 4 37.59 -29.36 -17.28
C PHE A 4 36.65 -28.24 -17.77
N ASN A 5 35.35 -28.52 -17.64
CA ASN A 5 34.26 -27.70 -18.09
C ASN A 5 34.34 -26.31 -17.43
N ASN A 6 34.55 -25.28 -18.25
CA ASN A 6 34.80 -23.88 -17.85
C ASN A 6 33.74 -23.32 -16.89
N ILE A 7 32.54 -23.91 -16.88
CA ILE A 7 31.43 -23.57 -15.99
C ILE A 7 31.80 -23.79 -14.51
N PHE A 8 32.47 -24.89 -14.17
CA PHE A 8 32.83 -25.16 -12.76
C PHE A 8 33.85 -24.15 -12.22
N ILE A 9 34.76 -23.69 -13.08
CA ILE A 9 35.75 -22.65 -12.74
C ILE A 9 35.05 -21.30 -12.54
N MET A 10 34.09 -20.95 -13.40
CA MET A 10 33.31 -19.72 -13.27
C MET A 10 32.45 -19.69 -12.00
N VAL A 11 31.81 -20.82 -11.64
CA VAL A 11 31.02 -20.92 -10.40
C VAL A 11 31.92 -20.78 -9.16
N ALA A 12 33.11 -21.39 -9.17
CA ALA A 12 34.07 -21.25 -8.07
C ALA A 12 34.56 -19.80 -7.89
N LEU A 13 34.76 -19.05 -8.99
CA LEU A 13 35.18 -17.65 -8.94
C LEU A 13 34.08 -16.72 -8.38
N ILE A 14 32.81 -16.97 -8.68
CA ILE A 14 31.68 -16.19 -8.15
C ILE A 14 31.51 -16.40 -6.63
N LEU A 15 31.77 -17.62 -6.13
CA LEU A 15 31.73 -17.90 -4.70
C LEU A 15 32.92 -17.30 -3.93
N ALA A 16 34.06 -17.11 -4.60
CA ALA A 16 35.26 -16.49 -4.01
C ALA A 16 35.18 -14.95 -3.94
N SER A 17 34.40 -14.30 -4.81
CA SER A 17 34.05 -12.89 -4.62
C SER A 17 33.00 -12.80 -3.51
N GLY A 18 33.46 -12.59 -2.27
CA GLY A 18 32.63 -12.32 -1.10
C GLY A 18 31.83 -11.02 -1.23
N VAL A 19 30.92 -10.93 -2.20
CA VAL A 19 29.78 -10.03 -2.11
C VAL A 19 28.85 -10.72 -1.12
N MET A 20 29.08 -10.47 0.17
CA MET A 20 27.97 -10.42 1.09
C MET A 20 27.03 -9.36 0.52
N ALA A 21 26.08 -9.78 -0.32
CA ALA A 21 24.83 -9.08 -0.43
C ALA A 21 24.26 -9.16 0.98
N SER A 22 24.68 -8.19 1.80
CA SER A 22 23.92 -7.79 2.95
C SER A 22 22.58 -7.44 2.33
N LEU A 23 21.65 -8.42 2.39
CA LEU A 23 20.29 -8.10 2.66
C LEU A 23 20.39 -7.33 3.98
N ALA A 24 20.68 -6.03 3.87
CA ALA A 24 20.06 -5.07 4.74
C ALA A 24 18.61 -5.47 4.62
N GLN A 25 18.15 -6.27 5.59
CA GLN A 25 16.79 -6.23 6.03
C GLN A 25 16.60 -4.75 6.28
N LYS A 26 16.13 -4.05 5.24
CA LYS A 26 15.45 -2.80 5.41
C LYS A 26 14.20 -3.26 6.15
N LYS A 27 14.35 -3.50 7.46
CA LYS A 27 13.28 -3.36 8.40
C LYS A 27 12.94 -1.90 8.28
N ILE A 28 12.11 -1.60 7.28
CA ILE A 28 11.29 -0.42 7.23
C ILE A 28 10.59 -0.50 8.56
N SER A 29 11.12 0.26 9.52
CA SER A 29 10.51 0.37 10.83
C SER A 29 9.05 0.67 10.56
N PRO A 30 8.11 -0.04 11.22
CA PRO A 30 6.73 0.42 11.26
C PRO A 30 6.73 1.92 11.55
N PRO A 31 5.76 2.69 11.02
CA PRO A 31 5.60 4.09 11.39
C PRO A 31 5.86 4.21 12.89
N LYS A 32 6.85 5.03 13.30
CA LYS A 32 7.29 5.19 14.70
C LYS A 32 6.07 5.02 15.60
N HIS A 33 6.11 4.09 16.55
CA HIS A 33 4.96 3.73 17.36
C HIS A 33 4.37 5.01 17.99
N VAL A 34 3.33 5.58 17.36
CA VAL A 34 2.64 6.76 17.87
C VAL A 34 1.55 6.21 18.77
N PRO A 35 1.58 6.51 20.09
CA PRO A 35 0.51 6.11 20.99
C PRO A 35 -0.84 6.55 20.41
N GLY A 36 -1.80 5.62 20.37
CA GLY A 36 -3.15 5.89 19.85
C GLY A 36 -3.32 5.77 18.33
N TYR A 37 -2.26 5.46 17.56
CA TYR A 37 -2.39 5.26 16.11
C TYR A 37 -3.45 4.21 15.72
N PRO A 38 -3.58 3.05 16.39
CA PRO A 38 -4.67 2.11 16.10
C PRO A 38 -6.07 2.69 16.35
N LEU A 39 -6.25 3.49 17.41
CA LEU A 39 -7.52 4.14 17.73
C LEU A 39 -7.87 5.22 16.70
N HIS A 40 -6.88 5.98 16.23
CA HIS A 40 -7.03 6.95 15.14
C HIS A 40 -7.52 6.30 13.86
N LEU A 41 -6.87 5.21 13.43
CA LEU A 41 -7.28 4.47 12.23
C LEU A 41 -8.70 3.91 12.36
N LEU A 42 -9.06 3.38 13.54
CA LEU A 42 -10.42 2.90 13.81
C LEU A 42 -11.45 4.03 13.72
N HIS A 43 -11.14 5.20 14.30
CA HIS A 43 -12.01 6.37 14.21
C HIS A 43 -12.16 6.84 12.76
N CYS A 44 -11.07 6.86 11.98
CA CYS A 44 -11.11 7.19 10.56
C CYS A 44 -11.99 6.22 9.77
N ALA A 45 -11.86 4.91 9.98
CA ALA A 45 -12.65 3.90 9.28
C ALA A 45 -14.15 4.04 9.56
N ARG A 46 -14.53 4.39 10.80
CA ARG A 46 -15.93 4.59 11.22
C ARG A 46 -16.60 5.86 10.68
N ARG A 47 -15.88 6.73 9.96
CA ARG A 47 -16.45 7.95 9.37
C ARG A 47 -17.30 7.67 8.12
N VAL A 48 -17.19 6.48 7.55
CA VAL A 48 -18.02 6.02 6.43
C VAL A 48 -18.77 4.76 6.82
N GLU A 49 -19.87 4.49 6.12
CA GLU A 49 -20.56 3.21 6.21
C GLU A 49 -19.67 2.06 5.70
N ASP A 50 -19.87 0.86 6.26
CA ASP A 50 -19.06 -0.33 5.95
C ASP A 50 -19.03 -0.65 4.45
N GLU A 51 -20.17 -0.50 3.76
CA GLU A 51 -20.29 -0.66 2.30
C GLU A 51 -19.35 0.30 1.56
N CYS A 52 -19.27 1.56 2.00
CA CYS A 52 -18.41 2.56 1.41
C CYS A 52 -16.93 2.31 1.72
N GLY A 53 -16.61 1.88 2.94
CA GLY A 53 -15.27 1.43 3.28
C GLY A 53 -14.82 0.29 2.36
N LYS A 54 -15.70 -0.67 2.10
CA LYS A 54 -15.44 -1.80 1.18
C LYS A 54 -15.24 -1.35 -0.27
N GLU A 55 -16.07 -0.46 -0.80
CA GLU A 55 -15.90 0.08 -2.15
C GLU A 55 -14.56 0.80 -2.32
N ILE A 56 -14.19 1.66 -1.36
CA ILE A 56 -12.94 2.41 -1.40
C ILE A 56 -11.74 1.46 -1.36
N PHE A 57 -11.76 0.51 -0.42
CA PHE A 57 -10.72 -0.52 -0.30
C PHE A 57 -10.59 -1.33 -1.59
N LEU A 58 -11.70 -1.84 -2.13
CA LEU A 58 -11.69 -2.61 -3.37
C LEU A 58 -11.24 -1.74 -4.56
N GLY A 59 -11.58 -0.46 -4.60
CA GLY A 59 -11.08 0.46 -5.62
C GLY A 59 -9.56 0.65 -5.57
N MET A 60 -8.94 0.57 -4.40
CA MET A 60 -7.48 0.66 -4.27
C MET A 60 -6.77 -0.56 -4.87
N PHE A 61 -7.32 -1.76 -4.69
CA PHE A 61 -6.63 -2.98 -5.11
C PHE A 61 -7.13 -3.48 -6.48
N GLU A 62 -8.41 -3.34 -6.74
CA GLU A 62 -9.10 -3.81 -7.93
C GLU A 62 -9.40 -2.66 -8.92
N LYS A 63 -10.14 -2.95 -9.99
CA LYS A 63 -10.64 -1.95 -10.96
C LYS A 63 -12.14 -1.66 -10.73
N LEU A 64 -12.56 -1.64 -9.46
CA LEU A 64 -13.95 -1.42 -9.08
C LEU A 64 -14.24 0.07 -8.86
N PRO A 65 -15.38 0.59 -9.36
CA PRO A 65 -15.77 1.98 -9.16
C PRO A 65 -16.20 2.23 -7.71
N VAL A 66 -16.10 3.49 -7.28
CA VAL A 66 -16.69 3.98 -6.02
C VAL A 66 -17.93 4.78 -6.38
N SER A 67 -19.06 4.46 -5.73
CA SER A 67 -20.35 5.10 -5.98
C SER A 67 -20.35 6.57 -5.59
N ASN A 68 -21.29 7.35 -6.14
CA ASN A 68 -21.44 8.77 -5.76
C ASN A 68 -21.76 8.93 -4.27
N LYS A 69 -22.61 8.04 -3.71
CA LYS A 69 -22.90 7.96 -2.26
C LYS A 69 -21.60 7.85 -1.47
N CYS A 70 -20.76 6.89 -1.81
CA CYS A 70 -19.51 6.64 -1.08
C CYS A 70 -18.45 7.71 -1.34
N CYS A 71 -18.43 8.32 -2.51
CA CYS A 71 -17.63 9.52 -2.76
C CYS A 71 -18.04 10.68 -1.83
N LEU A 72 -19.33 10.92 -1.64
CA LEU A 72 -19.78 11.97 -0.72
C LEU A 72 -19.36 11.66 0.73
N GLN A 73 -19.41 10.41 1.18
CA GLN A 73 -18.94 10.06 2.52
C GLN A 73 -17.43 10.19 2.66
N LEU A 74 -16.67 9.75 1.66
CA LEU A 74 -15.22 9.91 1.62
C LEU A 74 -14.81 11.38 1.75
N ILE A 75 -15.44 12.27 0.97
CA ILE A 75 -15.08 13.70 0.97
C ILE A 75 -15.66 14.44 2.19
N LYS A 76 -16.97 14.29 2.46
CA LYS A 76 -17.70 15.11 3.44
C LYS A 76 -17.61 14.57 4.87
N LYS A 77 -17.36 13.26 5.08
CA LYS A 77 -17.28 12.64 6.42
C LYS A 77 -15.86 12.20 6.78
N MET A 78 -15.23 11.36 5.96
CA MET A 78 -13.91 10.80 6.27
C MET A 78 -12.83 11.88 6.21
N GLY A 79 -12.69 12.54 5.06
CA GLY A 79 -11.67 13.55 4.81
C GLY A 79 -10.33 12.97 4.37
N LYS A 80 -9.49 13.84 3.78
CA LYS A 80 -8.25 13.43 3.09
C LYS A 80 -7.23 12.78 4.03
N THR A 81 -7.04 13.35 5.21
CA THR A 81 -6.08 12.84 6.18
C THR A 81 -6.41 11.42 6.61
N CYS A 82 -7.67 11.15 6.97
CA CYS A 82 -8.11 9.81 7.35
C CYS A 82 -7.97 8.80 6.20
N HIS A 83 -8.33 9.21 4.98
CA HIS A 83 -8.16 8.38 3.78
C HIS A 83 -6.68 8.02 3.56
N ASP A 84 -5.79 9.01 3.56
CA ASP A 84 -4.36 8.80 3.34
C ASP A 84 -3.71 7.94 4.44
N ASP A 85 -4.13 8.09 5.69
CA ASP A 85 -3.60 7.32 6.81
C ASP A 85 -4.05 5.86 6.77
N LEU A 86 -5.32 5.61 6.43
CA LEU A 86 -5.84 4.26 6.21
C LEU A 86 -5.15 3.60 5.01
N ASP A 87 -5.03 4.31 3.89
CA ASP A 87 -4.34 3.81 2.69
C ASP A 87 -2.92 3.36 3.03
N LYS A 88 -2.15 4.20 3.75
CA LYS A 88 -0.81 3.87 4.21
C LYS A 88 -0.82 2.69 5.17
N ALA A 89 -1.74 2.65 6.14
CA ALA A 89 -1.81 1.56 7.10
C ALA A 89 -2.07 0.22 6.42
N ILE A 90 -3.03 0.17 5.49
CA ILE A 90 -3.40 -1.03 4.75
C ILE A 90 -2.22 -1.56 3.95
N VAL A 91 -1.49 -0.71 3.23
CA VAL A 91 -0.35 -1.18 2.42
C VAL A 91 0.88 -1.57 3.24
N HIS A 92 0.91 -1.33 4.56
CA HIS A 92 1.94 -1.89 5.44
C HIS A 92 1.57 -3.28 5.99
N LEU A 93 0.32 -3.72 5.81
CA LEU A 93 -0.08 -5.08 6.16
C LEU A 93 0.58 -6.09 5.20
N GLN A 94 0.97 -7.25 5.74
CA GLN A 94 1.73 -8.27 5.01
C GLN A 94 1.07 -8.65 3.67
N ASP A 95 -0.24 -8.87 3.66
CA ASP A 95 -1.03 -9.32 2.49
C ASP A 95 -1.17 -8.26 1.37
N TYR A 96 -0.83 -7.00 1.67
CA TYR A 96 -1.04 -5.86 0.76
C TYR A 96 0.26 -5.13 0.41
N SER A 97 1.34 -5.36 1.17
CA SER A 97 2.63 -4.69 1.00
C SER A 97 3.23 -4.80 -0.40
N SER A 98 3.13 -5.96 -1.04
CA SER A 98 3.61 -6.19 -2.42
C SER A 98 2.85 -5.37 -3.47
N ARG A 99 1.64 -4.87 -3.15
CA ARG A 99 0.77 -4.10 -4.04
C ARG A 99 0.78 -2.60 -3.75
N ALA A 100 1.53 -2.14 -2.74
CA ALA A 100 1.58 -0.74 -2.29
C ALA A 100 1.81 0.26 -3.43
N SER A 101 2.76 -0.04 -4.32
CA SER A 101 3.13 0.82 -5.47
C SER A 101 1.99 1.05 -6.46
N LYS A 102 1.00 0.15 -6.51
CA LYS A 102 -0.21 0.27 -7.33
C LYS A 102 -1.38 0.83 -6.53
N ALA A 103 -1.52 0.42 -5.27
CA ALA A 103 -2.65 0.76 -4.42
C ALA A 103 -2.68 2.24 -4.01
N ILE A 104 -1.55 2.81 -3.58
CA ILE A 104 -1.48 4.21 -3.15
C ILE A 104 -1.82 5.20 -4.28
N PRO A 105 -1.31 5.06 -5.52
CA PRO A 105 -1.74 5.92 -6.63
C PRO A 105 -3.22 5.76 -6.97
N LYS A 106 -3.81 4.57 -6.79
CA LYS A 106 -5.24 4.33 -7.00
C LYS A 106 -6.08 5.01 -5.90
N GLY A 107 -5.71 4.88 -4.64
CA GLY A 107 -6.34 5.60 -3.52
C GLY A 107 -6.37 7.12 -3.74
N ASN A 108 -5.24 7.69 -4.14
CA ASN A 108 -5.17 9.10 -4.55
C ASN A 108 -6.11 9.43 -5.72
N ARG A 109 -6.20 8.56 -6.73
CA ARG A 109 -7.10 8.78 -7.88
C ARG A 109 -8.57 8.72 -7.46
N ILE A 110 -8.94 7.83 -6.54
CA ILE A 110 -10.28 7.76 -5.96
C ILE A 110 -10.62 9.08 -5.29
N TRP A 111 -9.73 9.61 -4.44
CA TRP A 111 -9.93 10.90 -3.78
C TRP A 111 -10.24 12.02 -4.79
N HIS A 112 -9.41 12.18 -5.82
CA HIS A 112 -9.59 13.24 -6.82
C HIS A 112 -10.90 13.08 -7.61
N LYS A 113 -11.27 11.85 -7.97
CA LYS A 113 -12.55 11.57 -8.63
C LYS A 113 -13.73 11.92 -7.73
N CYS A 114 -13.68 11.52 -6.46
CA CYS A 114 -14.74 11.83 -5.50
C CYS A 114 -14.83 13.33 -5.19
N ALA A 115 -13.70 14.05 -5.18
CA ALA A 115 -13.69 15.50 -5.03
C ALA A 115 -14.34 16.23 -6.22
N LEU A 116 -14.38 15.64 -7.42
CA LEU A 116 -15.17 16.15 -8.54
C LEU A 116 -16.67 15.91 -8.30
N VAL A 117 -17.06 14.70 -7.90
CA VAL A 117 -18.45 14.36 -7.57
C VAL A 117 -19.01 15.29 -6.48
N ALA A 118 -18.27 15.50 -5.40
CA ALA A 118 -18.71 16.33 -4.28
C ALA A 118 -18.79 17.84 -4.59
N ARG A 119 -18.19 18.31 -5.70
CA ARG A 119 -18.31 19.70 -6.17
C ARG A 119 -19.57 19.94 -7.01
N HIS A 120 -20.17 18.87 -7.54
CA HIS A 120 -21.34 18.93 -8.40
C HIS A 120 -22.64 18.52 -7.68
N ILE A 121 -22.57 18.32 -6.35
CA ILE A 121 -23.69 17.97 -5.46
C ILE A 121 -23.65 18.85 -4.21
#